data_AF-A0A9D9HN11-F1
#
_entry.id   AF-A0A9D9HN11-F1
#
_cell.length_a   1.000
_cell.length_b   1.000
_cell.length_c   1.000
_cell.angle_alpha   90.00
_cell.angle_beta   90.00
_cell.angle_gamma   90.00
#
_symmetry.space_group_name_H-M   'P 1'
#
loop_
_entity.id
_entity.type
_entity.pdbx_description
1 polymer ?
#
loop_
_entity_poly.entity_id
_entity_poly.type
_entity_poly.pdbx_seq_one_letter_code
_entity_poly.pdbx_strand_id
1 'polypeptide(L)' 'DCNGHSTVFDGVAWLRDQPGSRDMCILEAPEEEGIYIASIDLDLLREYRKNEVMGAAWRHPEKYTELVNTQSL' A
#
# COMPACT_ATOMS: atom_id res chain seq x y z
N ASP A 1 12.59 -1.20 1.53
CA ASP A 1 13.41 -0.13 0.97
C ASP A 1 13.46 -0.37 -0.52
N CYS A 2 13.01 0.59 -1.33
CA CYS A 2 13.01 0.46 -2.79
C CYS A 2 14.32 0.93 -3.41
N ASN A 3 15.33 1.33 -2.61
CA ASN A 3 16.67 1.69 -3.07
C ASN A 3 16.71 2.71 -4.24
N GLY A 4 15.72 3.60 -4.32
CA GLY A 4 15.57 4.58 -5.41
C GLY A 4 14.84 4.08 -6.67
N HIS A 5 14.39 2.82 -6.69
CA HIS A 5 13.66 2.24 -7.81
C HIS A 5 12.22 2.77 -7.91
N SER A 6 11.73 2.87 -9.15
CA SER A 6 10.31 3.16 -9.39
C SER A 6 9.51 1.88 -9.21
N THR A 7 8.62 1.85 -8.21
CA THR A 7 7.86 0.65 -7.82
C THR A 7 6.37 0.97 -7.67
N VAL A 8 5.52 -0.03 -7.90
CA VAL A 8 4.08 0.04 -7.70
C VAL A 8 3.64 -1.11 -6.81
N PHE A 9 2.91 -0.78 -5.75
CA PHE A 9 2.32 -1.74 -4.82
C PHE A 9 0.79 -1.65 -4.87
N ASP A 10 0.10 -2.79 -4.91
CA ASP A 10 -1.37 -2.82 -5.00
C ASP A 10 -2.10 -2.71 -3.66
N GLY A 11 -1.38 -2.85 -2.54
CA GLY A 11 -1.92 -2.69 -1.19
C GLY A 11 -2.76 -3.86 -0.66
N VAL A 12 -2.68 -5.04 -1.28
CA VAL A 12 -3.45 -6.24 -0.87
C VAL A 12 -2.50 -7.33 -0.38
N ALA A 13 -2.22 -7.35 0.94
CA ALA A 13 -1.21 -8.25 1.52
C ALA A 13 -1.67 -9.72 1.61
N TRP A 14 -2.99 -9.96 1.67
CA TRP A 14 -3.56 -11.30 1.80
C TRP A 14 -4.60 -11.56 0.71
N LEU A 15 -4.49 -12.72 0.08
CA LEU A 15 -5.49 -13.25 -0.85
C LEU A 15 -6.17 -14.45 -0.20
N ARG A 16 -7.49 -14.53 -0.32
CA ARG A 16 -8.31 -15.55 0.36
C ARG A 16 -7.85 -16.97 0.07
N ASP A 17 -7.38 -17.23 -1.14
CA ASP A 17 -7.01 -18.56 -1.62
C ASP A 17 -5.50 -18.81 -1.59
N GLN A 18 -4.71 -17.93 -0.97
CA GLN A 18 -3.27 -18.09 -0.84
C GLN A 18 -2.83 -18.15 0.63
N PRO A 19 -1.91 -19.06 1.00
CA PRO A 19 -1.38 -19.12 2.35
C PRO A 19 -0.46 -17.93 2.64
N GLY A 20 -0.66 -17.29 3.79
CA GLY A 20 0.22 -16.23 4.28
C GLY A 20 0.07 -14.90 3.55
N SER A 21 0.99 -13.97 3.86
CA SER A 21 1.08 -12.69 3.16
C SER A 21 1.85 -12.88 1.85
N ARG A 22 1.45 -12.16 0.81
CA ARG A 22 2.20 -12.08 -0.46
C ARG A 22 3.01 -10.80 -0.56
N ASP A 23 3.91 -10.77 -1.55
CA ASP A 23 4.47 -9.52 -2.03
C ASP A 23 3.38 -8.70 -2.72
N MET A 24 3.29 -7.42 -2.34
CA MET A 24 2.34 -6.47 -2.91
C MET A 24 2.95 -5.70 -4.08
N CYS A 25 4.26 -5.83 -4.34
CA CYS A 25 4.92 -5.22 -5.49
C CYS A 25 4.40 -5.87 -6.77
N ILE A 26 3.68 -5.08 -7.58
CA ILE A 26 3.14 -5.53 -8.87
C ILE A 26 3.96 -5.05 -10.05
N LEU A 27 4.82 -4.05 -9.83
CA LEU A 27 5.77 -3.58 -10.82
C LEU A 27 6.97 -2.96 -10.11
N GLU A 28 8.16 -3.40 -10.51
CA GLU A 28 9.41 -2.70 -10.30
C GLU A 28 9.95 -2.35 -11.68
N ALA A 29 10.13 -1.06 -11.95
CA ALA A 29 10.74 -0.62 -13.19
C ALA A 29 12.21 -1.06 -13.21
N PRO A 30 12.72 -1.50 -14.37
CA PRO A 30 14.13 -1.83 -14.49
C PRO A 30 14.98 -0.55 -14.57
N GLU A 31 16.28 -0.69 -14.75
CA GLU A 31 17.21 0.44 -14.76
C GLU A 31 17.12 1.30 -16.04
N GLU A 32 16.55 0.76 -17.11
CA GLU A 32 16.47 1.45 -18.41
C GLU A 32 15.44 2.58 -18.43
N GLU A 33 15.78 3.67 -19.12
CA GLU A 33 14.87 4.79 -19.36
C GLU A 33 13.62 4.32 -20.14
N GLY A 34 12.44 4.62 -19.59
CA GLY A 34 11.18 4.22 -20.22
C GLY A 34 9.95 4.62 -19.43
N ILE A 35 8.79 4.41 -20.06
CA ILE A 35 7.48 4.54 -19.42
C ILE A 35 6.95 3.13 -19.15
N TYR A 36 6.82 2.79 -17.87
CA TYR A 36 6.32 1.49 -17.41
C TYR A 36 4.91 1.65 -16.85
N ILE A 37 3.99 0.78 -17.27
CA ILE A 37 2.58 0.86 -16.90
C ILE A 37 2.21 -0.33 -16.03
N ALA A 38 1.61 -0.06 -14.87
CA ALA A 38 0.97 -1.05 -14.01
C ALA A 38 -0.52 -0.78 -13.92
N SER A 39 -1.30 -1.82 -13.64
CA SER A 39 -2.74 -1.71 -13.38
C SER A 39 -3.04 -2.12 -11.96
N ILE A 40 -3.81 -1.29 -11.25
CA ILE A 40 -4.29 -1.59 -9.90
C ILE A 40 -5.76 -1.98 -10.00
N ASP A 41 -6.08 -3.18 -9.52
CA ASP A 41 -7.47 -3.61 -9.36
C ASP A 41 -8.08 -2.92 -8.12
N LEU A 42 -8.83 -1.85 -8.37
CA LEU A 42 -9.47 -1.07 -7.32
C LEU A 42 -10.62 -1.82 -6.64
N ASP A 43 -11.27 -2.75 -7.32
CA ASP A 43 -12.38 -3.49 -6.74
C ASP A 43 -11.85 -4.52 -5.74
N LEU A 44 -10.77 -5.22 -6.10
CA LEU A 44 -10.03 -6.07 -5.16
C LEU A 44 -9.50 -5.26 -3.95
N LEU A 45 -8.86 -4.11 -4.19
CA LEU A 45 -8.32 -3.28 -3.10
C LEU A 45 -9.43 -2.78 -2.16
N ARG A 46 -10.57 -2.34 -2.71
CA ARG A 46 -11.71 -1.90 -1.89
C ARG A 46 -12.27 -3.05 -1.06
N GLU A 47 -12.44 -4.22 -1.66
CA GLU A 47 -12.96 -5.39 -0.94
C GLU A 47 -11.99 -5.84 0.16
N TYR A 48 -10.70 -5.85 -0.13
CA TYR A 48 -9.67 -6.12 0.86
C TYR A 48 -9.77 -5.14 2.04
N ARG A 49 -9.80 -3.81 1.79
CA ARG A 49 -9.87 -2.78 2.85
C ARG A 49 -11.14 -2.82 3.70
N LYS A 50 -12.26 -3.38 3.20
CA LYS A 50 -13.47 -3.57 4.02
C LYS A 50 -13.30 -4.65 5.08
N ASN A 51 -12.47 -5.65 4.80
CA ASN A 51 -12.31 -6.85 5.64
C ASN A 51 -10.98 -6.84 6.41
N GLU A 52 -10.06 -5.94 6.08
CA GLU A 52 -8.72 -5.87 6.64
C GLU A 52 -8.74 -5.26 8.07
N VAL A 53 -8.15 -6.00 9.01
CA VAL A 53 -8.27 -5.72 10.45
C VAL A 53 -7.22 -4.71 10.94
N MET A 54 -6.03 -4.68 10.35
CA MET A 54 -4.89 -3.90 10.85
C MET A 54 -4.90 -2.44 10.39
N GLY A 55 -5.67 -2.08 9.36
CA GLY A 55 -5.62 -0.76 8.74
C GLY A 55 -6.51 0.31 9.37
N ALA A 56 -7.55 -0.07 10.13
CA ALA A 56 -8.43 0.91 10.77
C ALA A 56 -8.84 0.56 12.19
N ALA A 57 -9.13 -0.71 12.48
CA ALA A 57 -9.79 -1.10 13.74
C ALA A 57 -8.96 -0.81 15.00
N TRP A 58 -7.64 -0.72 14.87
CA TRP A 58 -6.70 -0.58 15.99
C TRP A 58 -5.88 0.71 15.97
N ARG A 59 -6.18 1.62 15.04
CA ARG A 59 -5.54 2.93 15.08
C ARG A 59 -6.11 3.73 16.25
N HIS A 60 -5.26 4.56 16.85
CA HIS A 60 -5.64 5.55 17.86
C HIS A 60 -5.42 6.96 17.29
N PRO A 61 -6.28 7.44 16.37
CA PRO A 61 -6.07 8.71 15.65
C PRO A 61 -5.86 9.90 16.58
N GLU A 62 -6.48 9.89 17.77
CA GLU A 62 -6.36 10.92 18.80
C GLU A 62 -4.92 11.09 19.35
N LYS A 63 -4.04 10.11 19.14
CA LYS A 63 -2.63 10.17 19.53
C LYS A 63 -1.74 10.79 18.47
N TYR A 64 -2.24 11.01 17.25
CA TYR A 64 -1.45 11.51 16.13
C TYR A 64 -1.54 13.03 15.94
N THR A 65 -2.18 13.75 16.85
CA THR A 65 -2.43 15.19 16.75
C THR A 65 -1.17 15.98 16.36
N GLU A 66 -0.03 15.73 17.01
CA GLU A 66 1.23 16.42 16.70
C GLU A 66 1.79 16.08 15.31
N LEU A 67 1.51 14.87 14.78
CA LEU A 67 2.00 14.43 13.47
C LEU A 67 1.16 14.96 12.30
N VAL A 68 -0.11 15.27 12.56
CA VAL A 68 -1.05 15.77 11.54
C VAL A 68 -1.31 17.28 11.67
N ASN A 69 -0.80 17.91 12.73
CA ASN A 69 -0.90 19.34 12.90
C ASN A 69 -0.09 20.03 11.79
N THR A 70 -0.81 20.63 10.84
CA THR A 70 -0.20 21.34 9.70
C THR A 70 0.34 22.72 10.10
N GLN A 71 0.17 23.11 11.36
CA GLN A 71 0.66 24.37 11.89
C GLN A 71 2.07 24.19 12.46
N SER A 72 3.05 24.16 11.55
CA SER A 72 4.43 24.49 11.88
C SER A 72 4.55 26.01 11.98
N LEU A 73 5.27 26.51 12.99
CA LEU A 73 5.64 27.93 13.16
C LEU A 73 6.23 28.56 11.90
#